data_AF-A0A382ZQ30-F1
#
_entry.id   AF-A0A382ZQ30-F1
#
_cell.length_a   1.000
_cell.length_b   1.000
_cell.length_c   1.000
_cell.angle_alpha   90.00
_cell.angle_beta   90.00
_cell.angle_gamma   90.00
#
_symmetry.space_group_name_H-M   'P 1'
#
loop_
_entity.id
_entity.type
_entity.pdbx_description
1 polymer ?
#
loop_
_entity_poly.entity_id
_entity_poly.type
_entity_poly.pdbx_seq_one_letter_code
_entity_poly.pdbx_strand_id
1 'polypeptide(L)' 'MTTNTILIIIQRSNGDVFLSASLIQSLHQSFQPDAIDLLVNDDTLPIAQTLPYIRQIHTFSYHKKKKHR' A
#
# COMPACT_ATOMS: atom_id res chain seq x y z
N MET A 1 -1.67 -4.28 24.44
CA MET A 1 -2.54 -4.02 23.28
C MET A 1 -1.86 -4.67 22.08
N THR A 2 -2.48 -5.67 21.47
CA THR A 2 -1.92 -6.32 20.27
C THR A 2 -2.20 -5.42 19.09
N THR A 3 -1.22 -4.63 18.67
CA THR A 3 -1.32 -3.80 17.46
C THR A 3 -1.37 -4.72 16.24
N ASN A 4 -2.53 -4.89 15.64
CA ASN A 4 -2.69 -5.72 14.44
C ASN A 4 -2.65 -4.82 13.20
N THR A 5 -1.44 -4.44 12.79
CA THR A 5 -1.21 -3.62 11.58
C THR A 5 -0.85 -4.52 10.41
N ILE A 6 -1.50 -4.32 9.27
CA ILE A 6 -1.18 -5.00 8.01
C ILE A 6 -0.38 -4.04 7.14
N LEU A 7 0.78 -4.47 6.65
CA LEU A 7 1.51 -3.77 5.59
C LEU A 7 1.31 -4.50 4.27
N ILE A 8 0.80 -3.79 3.26
CA ILE A 8 0.63 -4.32 1.90
C ILE A 8 1.69 -3.71 0.99
N ILE A 9 2.49 -4.54 0.33
CA ILE A 9 3.54 -4.10 -0.58
C ILE A 9 3.09 -4.32 -2.03
N ILE A 10 2.90 -3.23 -2.77
CA ILE A 10 2.42 -3.24 -4.17
C ILE A 10 3.38 -2.43 -5.04
N GLN A 11 4.55 -3.00 -5.31
CA GLN A 11 5.54 -2.42 -6.23
C GLN A 11 5.24 -2.80 -7.68
N ARG A 12 4.05 -2.43 -8.14
CA ARG A 12 3.45 -2.84 -9.42
C ARG A 12 2.94 -1.64 -10.20
N SER A 13 2.34 -1.89 -11.36
CA SER A 13 1.80 -0.84 -12.25
C SER A 13 0.56 -0.15 -11.65
N ASN A 14 0.16 1.00 -12.21
CA ASN A 14 -1.06 1.72 -11.80
C ASN A 14 -2.31 0.84 -11.80
N GLY A 15 -2.48 -0.03 -12.81
CA GLY A 15 -3.62 -0.94 -12.89
C GLY A 15 -3.64 -1.96 -11.76
N ASP A 16 -2.48 -2.55 -11.43
CA ASP A 16 -2.36 -3.49 -10.32
C ASP A 16 -2.66 -2.82 -8.96
N VAL A 17 -2.17 -1.59 -8.76
CA VAL A 17 -2.46 -0.81 -7.52
C VAL A 17 -3.94 -0.49 -7.41
N PHE A 18 -4.59 -0.07 -8.51
CA PHE A 18 -6.03 0.20 -8.50
C PHE A 18 -6.86 -1.05 -8.19
N LEU A 19 -6.56 -2.19 -8.82
CA LEU A 19 -7.29 -3.44 -8.61
C LEU A 19 -7.12 -4.00 -7.19
N SER A 20 -6.09 -3.59 -6.46
CA SER A 20 -5.85 -3.98 -5.07
C SER A 20 -6.88 -3.43 -4.07
N ALA A 21 -7.74 -2.48 -4.47
CA ALA A 21 -8.84 -1.98 -3.64
C ALA A 21 -9.72 -3.13 -3.10
N SER A 22 -9.98 -4.14 -3.94
CA SER A 22 -10.78 -5.32 -3.56
C SER A 22 -10.11 -6.15 -2.45
N LEU A 23 -8.79 -6.31 -2.52
CA LEU A 23 -7.99 -6.98 -1.49
C LEU A 23 -8.01 -6.19 -0.18
N ILE A 24 -7.75 -4.88 -0.25
CA ILE A 24 -7.74 -4.00 0.94
C ILE A 24 -9.08 -4.05 1.66
N GLN A 25 -10.18 -3.97 0.91
CA GLN A 25 -11.52 -4.08 1.48
C GLN A 25 -11.76 -5.44 2.15
N SER A 26 -11.36 -6.53 1.49
CA SER A 26 -11.52 -7.88 2.05
C SER A 26 -10.70 -8.05 3.33
N LEU A 27 -9.44 -7.58 3.35
CA LEU A 27 -8.59 -7.62 4.54
C LEU A 27 -9.18 -6.81 5.70
N HIS A 28 -9.66 -5.60 5.42
CA HIS A 28 -10.31 -4.76 6.43
C HIS A 28 -11.55 -5.45 7.02
N GLN A 29 -12.40 -6.04 6.18
CA GLN A 29 -13.62 -6.72 6.62
C GLN A 29 -13.36 -8.01 7.39
N SER A 30 -12.39 -8.82 6.95
CA SER A 30 -12.13 -10.14 7.54
C SER A 30 -11.30 -10.07 8.83
N PHE A 31 -10.33 -9.15 8.91
CA PHE A 31 -9.39 -9.09 10.02
C PHE A 31 -9.64 -7.93 10.98
N GLN A 32 -10.42 -6.92 10.58
CA GLN A 32 -10.67 -5.69 11.35
C GLN A 32 -9.37 -5.14 11.99
N PRO A 33 -8.30 -4.96 11.19
CA PRO A 33 -7.01 -4.55 11.72
C PRO A 33 -7.07 -3.12 12.28
N ASP A 34 -6.20 -2.79 13.24
CA ASP A 34 -6.09 -1.43 13.77
C ASP A 34 -5.64 -0.44 12.68
N ALA A 35 -4.85 -0.93 11.72
CA ALA A 35 -4.33 -0.13 10.62
C ALA A 35 -3.95 -1.00 9.42
N ILE A 36 -4.08 -0.40 8.23
CA ILE A 36 -3.49 -0.92 6.99
C ILE A 36 -2.58 0.16 6.43
N ASP A 37 -1.32 -0.18 6.20
CA ASP A 37 -0.36 0.67 5.50
C ASP A 37 -0.04 0.09 4.12
N LEU A 38 0.36 0.96 3.20
CA LEU A 38 0.77 0.61 1.84
C LEU A 38 2.23 0.99 1.60
N LEU A 39 2.96 0.12 0.91
CA LEU A 39 4.23 0.46 0.26
C LEU A 39 4.06 0.31 -1.25
N VAL A 40 4.13 1.43 -1.96
CA VAL A 40 4.00 1.48 -3.43
C VAL A 40 5.23 2.12 -4.07
N ASN A 41 5.33 2.09 -5.39
CA ASN A 41 6.37 2.84 -6.07
C ASN A 41 6.01 4.33 -6.11
N ASP A 42 7.01 5.21 -6.17
CA ASP A 42 6.80 6.67 -6.23
C ASP A 42 5.85 7.08 -7.39
N ASP A 43 5.93 6.40 -8.53
CA ASP A 43 5.15 6.66 -9.74
C ASP A 43 3.68 6.21 -9.65
N THR A 44 3.35 5.33 -8.69
CA THR A 44 1.98 4.85 -8.47
C THR A 44 1.31 5.45 -7.23
N LEU A 45 1.99 6.37 -6.53
CA LEU A 45 1.45 7.12 -5.40
C LEU A 45 0.08 7.77 -5.68
N PRO A 46 -0.16 8.44 -6.83
CA PRO A 46 -1.46 9.07 -7.09
C PRO A 46 -2.62 8.07 -7.08
N ILE A 47 -2.40 6.84 -7.55
CA ILE A 47 -3.42 5.79 -7.50
C ILE A 47 -3.61 5.29 -6.07
N ALA A 48 -2.51 5.06 -5.34
CA ALA A 48 -2.54 4.60 -3.96
C ALA A 48 -3.33 5.55 -3.03
N GLN A 49 -3.26 6.87 -3.27
CA GLN A 49 -4.00 7.88 -2.52
C GLN A 49 -5.52 7.80 -2.67
N THR A 50 -6.01 7.08 -3.68
CA THR A 50 -7.46 6.87 -3.89
C THR A 50 -8.00 5.63 -3.17
N LEU A 51 -7.11 4.79 -2.61
CA LEU A 51 -7.50 3.53 -1.99
C LEU A 51 -8.07 3.76 -0.57
N PRO A 52 -9.21 3.12 -0.22
CA PRO A 52 -9.84 3.29 1.08
C PRO A 52 -9.13 2.47 2.18
N TYR A 53 -9.42 2.79 3.44
CA TYR A 53 -8.93 2.04 4.63
C TYR A 53 -7.42 2.07 4.85
N ILE A 54 -6.72 3.03 4.24
CA ILE A 54 -5.27 3.19 4.35
C ILE A 54 -4.92 4.26 5.38
N ARG A 55 -4.08 3.91 6.35
CA ARG A 55 -3.55 4.83 7.34
C ARG A 55 -2.36 5.61 6.81
N GLN A 56 -1.36 4.90 6.29
CA GLN A 56 -0.12 5.49 5.80
C GLN A 56 0.27 4.88 4.45
N ILE A 57 0.73 5.74 3.54
CA ILE A 57 1.37 5.33 2.29
C ILE A 57 2.86 5.64 2.39
N HIS A 58 3.67 4.61 2.22
CA HIS A 58 5.10 4.66 2.02
C HIS A 58 5.39 4.55 0.53
N THR A 59 6.42 5.26 0.08
CA THR A 59 6.84 5.16 -1.32
C THR A 59 8.25 4.61 -1.44
N PHE A 60 8.46 3.88 -2.53
CA PHE A 60 9.73 3.28 -2.88
C PHE A 60 10.19 3.78 -4.25
N SER A 61 11.46 4.18 -4.31
CA SER A 61 12.07 4.72 -5.52
C SER A 61 13.15 3.78 -6.06
N TYR A 62 12.88 3.13 -7.19
CA TYR A 62 13.91 2.35 -7.88
C TYR A 62 15.10 3.23 -8.33
N HIS A 63 14.85 4.49 -8.65
CA HIS A 63 15.90 5.45 -9.01
C HIS A 63 16.83 5.76 -7.82
N LYS A 64 16.25 6.07 -6.66
CA LYS A 64 17.06 6.31 -5.44
C LYS A 64 17.82 5.04 -5.03
N LYS A 65 17.19 3.86 -5.12
CA LYS A 65 17.87 2.57 -4.85
C LYS A 65 19.07 2.33 -5.76
N LYS A 66 18.97 2.66 -7.06
CA LYS A 66 20.09 2.51 -8.00
C LYS A 66 21.22 3.53 -7.75
N LYS A 67 20.89 4.73 -7.24
CA LYS A 67 21.87 5.78 -6.93
C LYS A 67 22.62 5.57 -5.60
N HIS A 68 21.99 4.95 -4.61
CA HIS A 68 22.58 4.70 -3.28
C HIS A 68 23.07 3.25 -3.14
N ARG A 69 23.61 2.68 -4.21
CA ARG A 69 23.96 1.27 -4.29
C ARG A 69 25.45 1.04 -4.07
#